data_AF-A0A943DSD9-F1
#
_entry.id   AF-A0A943DSD9-F1
#
_cell.length_a   1.000
_cell.length_b   1.000
_cell.length_c   1.000
_cell.angle_alpha   90.00
_cell.angle_beta   90.00
_cell.angle_gamma   90.00
#
_symmetry.space_group_name_H-M   'P 1'
#
loop_
_entity.id
_entity.type
_entity.pdbx_description
1 polymer ?
#
loop_
_entity_poly.entity_id
_entity_poly.type
_entity_poly.pdbx_seq_one_letter_code
_entity_poly.pdbx_strand_id
1 'polypeptide(L)' 'MTDIVTAITELRCNYKLAALLELSGIPRSTYYYHCKKVQSGCKYNLEKAEITAIYKEN' A
#
# COMPACT_ATOMS: atom_id res chain seq x y z
N MET A 1 5.60 -3.67 0.91
CA MET A 1 4.17 -3.90 1.25
C MET A 1 3.22 -3.40 0.16
N THR A 2 3.71 -2.70 -0.87
CA THR A 2 2.95 -2.32 -2.06
C THR A 2 2.84 -3.47 -3.07
N ASP A 3 3.86 -4.31 -3.17
CA ASP A 3 3.99 -5.32 -4.23
C ASP A 3 2.89 -6.38 -4.18
N ILE A 4 2.53 -6.83 -2.96
CA ILE A 4 1.43 -7.79 -2.76
C ILE A 4 0.07 -7.16 -3.11
N VAL A 5 -0.14 -5.88 -2.74
CA VAL A 5 -1.40 -5.18 -3.05
C VAL A 5 -1.53 -4.96 -4.56
N THR A 6 -0.43 -4.67 -5.25
CA THR A 6 -0.37 -4.57 -6.72
C THR A 6 -0.72 -5.91 -7.36
N ALA A 7 -0.07 -7.01 -6.94
CA ALA A 7 -0.36 -8.35 -7.45
C ALA A 7 -1.83 -8.76 -7.22
N ILE A 8 -2.40 -8.50 -6.03
CA ILE A 8 -3.82 -8.76 -5.74
C ILE A 8 -4.73 -7.94 -6.68
N THR A 9 -4.37 -6.69 -6.96
CA THR A 9 -5.17 -5.80 -7.81
C THR A 9 -5.18 -6.26 -9.26
N GLU A 10 -4.05 -6.73 -9.78
CA GLU A 10 -3.94 -7.32 -11.12
C GLU A 10 -4.73 -8.63 -11.24
N LEU A 11 -4.59 -9.52 -10.25
CA LEU A 11 -5.28 -10.81 -10.22
C LEU A 11 -6.78 -10.69 -9.97
N ARG A 12 -7.26 -9.58 -9.39
CA ARG A 12 -8.68 -9.33 -9.10
C ARG A 12 -9.58 -9.39 -10.34
N CYS A 13 -9.03 -9.17 -11.53
CA CYS A 13 -9.80 -9.31 -12.78
C CYS A 13 -10.26 -10.75 -13.02
N ASN A 14 -9.45 -11.74 -12.60
CA ASN A 14 -9.66 -13.16 -12.88
C ASN A 14 -10.13 -13.96 -11.65
N TYR A 15 -9.87 -13.46 -10.43
CA TYR A 15 -10.09 -14.21 -9.20
C TYR A 15 -10.86 -13.41 -8.14
N LYS A 16 -11.61 -14.11 -7.29
CA LYS A 16 -12.38 -13.51 -6.20
C LYS A 16 -11.43 -12.86 -5.19
N LEU A 17 -11.68 -11.58 -4.87
CA LEU A 17 -10.88 -10.82 -3.90
C LEU A 17 -10.76 -11.53 -2.54
N ALA A 18 -11.82 -12.16 -2.04
CA ALA A 18 -11.77 -12.89 -0.78
C ALA A 18 -10.71 -14.00 -0.78
N ALA A 19 -10.63 -14.80 -1.85
CA ALA A 19 -9.63 -15.86 -1.96
C ALA A 19 -8.19 -15.30 -2.05
N LEU A 20 -8.01 -14.19 -2.77
CA LEU A 20 -6.71 -13.52 -2.87
C LEU A 20 -6.24 -12.94 -1.53
N LEU A 21 -7.17 -12.40 -0.73
CA LEU A 21 -6.87 -11.87 0.61
C LEU A 21 -6.52 -13.00 1.60
N GLU A 22 -7.28 -14.11 1.58
CA GLU A 22 -6.99 -15.28 2.41
C GLU A 22 -5.62 -15.88 2.05
N LEU A 23 -5.32 -16.04 0.75
CA LEU A 23 -4.03 -16.57 0.29
C LEU A 23 -2.83 -15.69 0.67
N SER A 24 -3.00 -14.36 0.60
CA SER A 24 -1.93 -13.41 0.93
C SER A 24 -1.82 -13.09 2.43
N GLY A 25 -2.79 -13.52 3.24
CA GLY A 25 -2.86 -13.20 4.67
C GLY A 25 -3.12 -11.72 4.97
N ILE A 26 -3.62 -10.94 3.99
CA ILE A 26 -3.83 -9.50 4.15
C ILE A 26 -5.29 -9.23 4.55
N PRO A 27 -5.53 -8.48 5.64
CA PRO A 27 -6.87 -8.03 5.99
C PRO A 27 -7.49 -7.14 4.90
N ARG A 28 -8.81 -7.26 4.72
CA ARG A 28 -9.57 -6.46 3.75
C ARG A 28 -9.38 -4.96 3.96
N SER A 29 -9.33 -4.49 5.21
CA SER A 29 -9.09 -3.09 5.57
C SER A 29 -7.74 -2.59 5.07
N THR A 30 -6.69 -3.40 5.23
CA THR A 30 -5.33 -3.12 4.76
C THR A 30 -5.30 -2.98 3.24
N TYR A 31 -5.95 -3.90 2.52
CA TYR A 31 -6.06 -3.79 1.05
C TYR A 31 -6.71 -2.47 0.61
N TYR A 32 -7.86 -2.13 1.17
CA TYR A 32 -8.55 -0.88 0.80
C TYR A 32 -7.80 0.38 1.23
N TYR A 33 -7.09 0.35 2.36
CA TYR A 33 -6.22 1.44 2.78
C TYR A 33 -5.17 1.73 1.69
N HIS A 34 -4.50 0.69 1.19
CA HIS A 34 -3.51 0.85 0.14
C HIS A 34 -4.13 1.29 -1.20
N CYS A 35 -5.26 0.72 -1.61
CA CYS A 35 -5.96 1.20 -2.82
C CYS A 35 -6.31 2.69 -2.74
N LYS A 36 -6.84 3.15 -1.59
CA LYS A 36 -7.18 4.56 -1.38
C LYS A 36 -5.93 5.45 -1.35
N LYS A 37 -4.83 4.95 -0.78
CA LYS A 37 -3.56 5.66 -0.70
C LYS A 37 -2.82 5.75 -2.04
N VAL A 38 -3.02 4.81 -2.96
CA VAL A 38 -2.50 4.95 -4.33
C VAL A 38 -3.19 6.13 -5.04
N GLN A 39 -4.48 6.33 -4.79
CA GLN A 39 -5.25 7.44 -5.37
C GLN A 39 -5.03 8.78 -4.65
N SER A 40 -4.62 8.73 -3.38
CA SER A 40 -4.40 9.91 -2.55
C SER A 40 -2.91 10.17 -2.43
N GLY A 41 -2.41 11.27 -3.02
CA GLY A 41 -1.03 11.71 -2.81
C GLY A 41 -0.63 11.66 -1.33
N CYS A 42 0.61 11.25 -1.05
CA CYS A 42 1.03 11.04 0.33
C CYS A 42 1.09 12.38 1.07
N LYS A 43 0.15 12.57 2.00
CA LYS A 43 -0.05 13.80 2.79
C LYS A 43 1.23 14.30 3.48
N TYR A 44 2.11 13.38 3.87
CA TYR A 44 3.29 13.67 4.69
C TYR A 44 4.60 13.56 3.91
N ASN A 45 4.58 13.75 2.59
CA ASN A 45 5.77 13.60 1.77
C ASN A 45 6.84 14.65 2.09
N LEU A 46 6.45 15.88 2.37
CA LEU A 46 7.37 16.98 2.68
C LEU A 46 8.02 16.75 4.04
N GLU A 47 7.20 16.47 5.05
CA GLU A 47 7.64 16.23 6.43
C GLU A 47 8.55 15.00 6.52
N LYS A 48 8.25 13.93 5.75
CA LYS A 48 9.15 12.76 5.68
C LYS A 48 10.49 13.09 5.01
N ALA A 49 10.49 13.92 3.97
CA ALA A 49 11.71 14.34 3.31
C ALA A 49 12.59 15.17 4.26
N GLU A 50 11.97 16.09 5.00
CA GLU A 50 12.64 16.92 6.01
C GLU A 50 13.24 16.09 7.16
N ILE A 51 12.47 15.16 7.75
CA ILE A 51 12.97 14.24 8.77
C ILE A 51 14.16 13.41 8.25
N THR A 52 14.06 12.93 7.01
CA THR A 52 15.13 12.13 6.38
C THR A 52 16.39 12.96 6.13
N ALA A 53 16.25 14.25 5.79
CA ALA A 53 17.37 15.17 5.61
C ALA A 53 18.11 15.38 6.94
N ILE A 54 17.38 15.72 8.01
CA ILE A 54 17.94 15.93 9.36
C ILE A 54 18.65 14.67 9.88
N TYR A 55 18.06 13.49 9.66
CA TYR A 55 18.67 12.22 10.08
C TYR A 55 19.99 11.90 9.36
N LYS A 56 20.14 12.30 8.10
CA LYS A 56 21.37 12.07 7.32
C LYS A 56 22.49 13.07 7.61
N GLU A 57 22.14 14.22 8.17
CA GLU A 57 23.08 15.30 8.50
C GLU A 57 23.82 15.07 9.83
N ASN A 58 23.26 14.26 10.73
CA ASN A 58 23.91 13.80 11.97
C ASN A 58 24.66 12.48 11.79
#